data_AF-G6ELB2-F1
#
_entry.id   AF-G6ELB2-F1
#
_cell.length_a   1.000
_cell.length_b   1.000
_cell.length_c   1.000
_cell.angle_alpha   90.00
_cell.angle_beta   90.00
_cell.angle_gamma   90.00
#
_symmetry.space_group_name_H-M   'P 1'
#
loop_
_entity.id
_entity.type
_entity.pdbx_description
1 polymer ?
#
loop_
_entity_poly.entity_id
_entity_poly.type
_entity_poly.pdbx_seq_one_letter_code
_entity_poly.pdbx_strand_id
1 'polypeptide(L)'
;MPHRSLTPDTVFMPRPSADEPSAFSFGPTKKPLTEQDRYKLLIIEQAAKQALPLGHLADRIGAGRSRLHKVLRNGAALSDELRDRLFDALELDPVRAKFCVVFLHNQTAYDDPSISVVCEAMKGFCSEVLSCRRGELHVSIRPQLIHEALGRTYEMLLKHQERVLEVDDRLFE
;
A
#
# COMPACT_ATOMS: atom_id res chain seq x y z
N MET A 1 -6.25 35.72 -37.73
CA MET A 1 -7.37 34.91 -37.18
C MET A 1 -7.15 33.47 -37.61
N PRO A 2 -7.23 32.47 -36.72
CA PRO A 2 -6.32 32.19 -35.62
C PRO A 2 -5.56 30.85 -35.81
N HIS A 3 -4.47 30.71 -35.07
CA HIS A 3 -3.65 29.50 -35.00
C HIS A 3 -4.47 28.33 -34.43
N ARG A 4 -4.44 27.21 -35.14
CA ARG A 4 -5.06 25.94 -34.78
C ARG A 4 -4.20 25.26 -33.72
N SER A 5 -4.55 25.43 -32.45
CA SER A 5 -3.95 24.67 -31.35
C SER A 5 -4.46 23.23 -31.40
N LEU A 6 -3.68 22.33 -32.00
CA LEU A 6 -3.83 20.89 -31.83
C LEU A 6 -3.33 20.53 -30.42
N THR A 7 -4.23 20.57 -29.43
CA THR A 7 -4.04 19.78 -28.21
C THR A 7 -4.27 18.31 -28.58
N PRO A 8 -3.30 17.41 -28.37
CA PRO A 8 -3.55 15.98 -28.56
C PRO A 8 -4.59 15.55 -27.53
N ASP A 9 -5.61 14.81 -27.99
CA ASP A 9 -6.63 14.21 -27.14
C ASP A 9 -5.94 13.38 -26.05
N THR A 10 -5.93 13.90 -24.83
CA THR A 10 -5.48 13.13 -23.68
C THR A 10 -6.49 12.01 -23.48
N VAL A 11 -6.02 10.77 -23.62
CA VAL A 11 -6.76 9.53 -23.37
C VAL A 11 -7.04 9.38 -21.87
N PHE A 12 -7.82 10.29 -21.31
CA PHE A 12 -8.49 10.12 -20.02
C PHE A 12 -9.95 9.88 -20.34
N MET A 13 -10.25 8.68 -20.81
CA MET A 13 -11.60 8.16 -20.82
C MET A 13 -12.12 8.19 -19.36
N PRO A 14 -13.28 8.82 -19.10
CA PRO A 14 -13.94 8.64 -17.81
C PRO A 14 -14.25 7.15 -17.63
N ARG A 15 -13.82 6.60 -16.50
CA ARG A 15 -14.11 5.22 -16.08
C ARG A 15 -15.63 5.00 -16.20
N PRO A 16 -16.12 4.03 -16.98
CA PRO A 16 -17.55 3.79 -17.03
C PRO A 16 -18.03 3.43 -15.62
N SER A 17 -19.08 4.13 -15.19
CA SER A 17 -19.87 3.80 -14.01
C SER A 17 -20.27 2.33 -14.05
N ALA A 18 -20.23 1.71 -12.87
CA ALA A 18 -20.61 0.32 -12.64
C ALA A 18 -21.88 -0.10 -13.41
N ASP A 19 -21.80 -1.26 -14.06
CA ASP A 19 -22.88 -2.22 -14.39
C ASP A 19 -22.71 -2.86 -15.77
N GLU A 20 -21.58 -3.53 -16.03
CA GLU A 20 -21.48 -4.49 -17.14
C GLU A 20 -21.00 -5.84 -16.60
N PRO A 21 -21.85 -6.88 -16.57
CA PRO A 21 -21.46 -8.22 -16.13
C PRO A 21 -20.61 -8.88 -17.20
N SER A 22 -19.31 -9.02 -16.92
CA SER A 22 -18.37 -9.80 -17.75
C SER A 22 -18.85 -11.25 -17.89
N ALA A 23 -19.00 -11.71 -19.14
CA ALA A 23 -19.60 -12.97 -19.55
C ALA A 23 -18.78 -14.25 -19.22
N PHE A 24 -17.71 -14.14 -18.44
CA PHE A 24 -16.83 -15.26 -18.10
C PHE A 24 -16.38 -15.22 -16.65
N SER A 25 -17.22 -15.72 -15.74
CA SER A 25 -16.79 -16.30 -14.45
C SER A 25 -17.95 -17.02 -13.75
N PHE A 26 -18.09 -18.33 -14.00
CA PHE A 26 -18.94 -19.23 -13.22
C PHE A 26 -18.07 -20.00 -12.22
N GLY A 27 -17.62 -19.30 -11.19
CA GLY A 27 -17.14 -19.90 -9.95
C GLY A 27 -17.77 -19.12 -8.80
N PRO A 28 -17.99 -19.72 -7.61
CA PRO A 28 -18.45 -18.94 -6.47
C PRO A 28 -17.43 -17.83 -6.24
N THR A 29 -17.82 -16.59 -6.54
CA THR A 29 -17.00 -15.43 -6.22
C THR A 29 -16.78 -15.48 -4.72
N LYS A 30 -15.54 -15.72 -4.28
CA LYS A 30 -15.20 -15.63 -2.86
C LYS A 30 -15.75 -14.29 -2.40
N LYS A 31 -16.64 -14.30 -1.40
CA LYS A 31 -17.20 -13.07 -0.85
C LYS A 31 -16.04 -12.09 -0.61
N PRO A 32 -16.15 -10.83 -1.08
CA PRO A 32 -15.08 -9.87 -0.87
C PRO A 32 -14.81 -9.77 0.63
N LEU A 33 -13.54 -9.92 1.01
CA LEU A 33 -13.13 -9.81 2.41
C LEU A 33 -13.51 -8.43 2.92
N THR A 34 -14.26 -8.41 4.02
CA THR A 34 -14.58 -7.16 4.71
C THR A 34 -13.30 -6.53 5.27
N GLU A 35 -13.32 -5.23 5.53
CA GLU A 35 -12.21 -4.52 6.20
C GLU A 35 -11.81 -5.22 7.50
N GLN A 36 -12.81 -5.64 8.27
CA GLN A 36 -12.62 -6.32 9.55
C GLN A 36 -11.93 -7.69 9.37
N ASP A 37 -12.29 -8.44 8.32
CA ASP A 37 -11.64 -9.72 8.03
C ASP A 37 -10.18 -9.52 7.61
N ARG A 38 -9.88 -8.44 6.89
CA ARG A 38 -8.50 -8.09 6.51
C ARG A 38 -7.64 -7.75 7.71
N TYR A 39 -8.17 -6.99 8.68
CA TYR A 39 -7.46 -6.77 9.95
C TYR A 39 -7.21 -8.08 10.72
N LYS A 40 -8.20 -8.98 10.79
CA LYS A 40 -8.01 -10.28 11.45
C LYS A 40 -6.92 -11.10 10.76
N LEU A 41 -6.92 -11.14 9.43
CA LEU A 41 -5.90 -11.83 8.65
C LEU A 41 -4.52 -11.22 8.89
N LEU A 42 -4.40 -9.88 8.87
CA LEU A 42 -3.15 -9.19 9.19
C LEU A 42 -2.62 -9.61 10.57
N ILE A 43 -3.48 -9.57 11.59
CA ILE A 43 -3.10 -9.94 12.96
C ILE A 43 -2.65 -11.41 13.04
N ILE A 44 -3.36 -12.31 12.38
CA ILE A 44 -3.00 -13.74 12.35
C ILE A 44 -1.67 -13.96 11.63
N GLU A 45 -1.46 -13.33 10.48
CA GLU A 45 -0.22 -13.43 9.70
C GLU A 45 0.98 -12.90 10.48
N GLN A 46 0.83 -11.74 11.12
CA GLN A 46 1.90 -11.12 11.91
C GLN A 46 2.20 -11.92 13.19
N ALA A 47 1.19 -12.43 13.88
CA ALA A 47 1.39 -13.33 15.02
C ALA A 47 2.11 -14.63 14.61
N ALA A 48 1.76 -15.19 13.44
CA ALA A 48 2.44 -16.38 12.91
C ALA A 48 3.91 -16.11 12.57
N LYS A 49 4.22 -14.93 12.00
CA LYS A 49 5.60 -14.51 11.70
C LYS A 49 6.48 -14.37 12.94
N GLN A 50 5.89 -13.91 14.04
CA GLN A 50 6.56 -13.79 15.34
C GLN A 50 6.60 -15.11 16.12
N ALA A 51 6.15 -16.22 15.51
CA ALA A 51 6.00 -17.52 16.17
C ALA A 51 5.21 -17.43 17.50
N LEU A 52 4.20 -16.56 17.54
CA LEU A 52 3.38 -16.29 18.72
C LEU A 52 2.00 -16.94 18.57
N PRO A 53 1.73 -18.09 19.24
CA PRO A 53 0.41 -18.69 19.22
C PRO A 53 -0.64 -17.75 19.79
N LEU A 54 -1.86 -17.79 19.22
CA LEU A 54 -2.97 -16.93 19.67
C LEU A 54 -3.29 -17.08 21.16
N GLY A 55 -3.01 -18.24 21.77
CA GLY A 55 -3.15 -18.44 23.21
C GLY A 55 -2.20 -17.55 24.03
N HIS A 56 -0.93 -17.46 23.63
CA HIS A 56 0.04 -16.58 24.28
C HIS A 56 -0.25 -15.11 24.00
N LEU A 57 -0.71 -14.78 22.79
CA LEU A 57 -1.14 -13.42 22.46
C LEU A 57 -2.33 -12.99 23.33
N ALA A 58 -3.30 -13.88 23.54
CA ALA A 58 -4.43 -13.64 24.45
C ALA A 58 -3.96 -13.38 25.89
N ASP A 59 -3.02 -14.18 26.40
CA ASP A 59 -2.46 -13.99 27.74
C ASP A 59 -1.73 -12.64 27.84
N ARG A 60 -0.95 -12.25 26.81
CA ARG A 60 -0.20 -10.98 26.75
C ARG A 60 -1.11 -9.74 26.84
N ILE A 61 -2.30 -9.80 26.26
CA ILE A 61 -3.27 -8.68 26.27
C ILE A 61 -4.34 -8.80 27.37
N GLY A 62 -4.25 -9.82 28.24
CA GLY A 62 -5.25 -10.10 29.27
C GLY A 62 -6.64 -10.44 28.71
N ALA A 63 -6.71 -11.04 27.52
CA ALA A 63 -7.96 -11.48 26.91
C ALA A 63 -8.19 -12.98 27.15
N GLY A 64 -9.46 -13.39 27.27
CA GLY A 64 -9.78 -14.81 27.29
C GLY A 64 -9.38 -15.50 25.99
N ARG A 65 -8.59 -16.59 26.07
CA ARG A 65 -8.10 -17.34 24.90
C ARG A 65 -9.23 -17.76 23.94
N SER A 66 -10.34 -18.25 24.48
CA SER A 66 -11.52 -18.64 23.71
C SER A 66 -12.17 -17.45 22.99
N ARG A 67 -12.25 -16.29 23.65
CA ARG A 67 -12.76 -15.04 23.07
C ARG A 67 -11.88 -14.60 21.91
N LEU A 68 -10.55 -14.56 22.09
CA LEU A 68 -9.64 -14.13 21.03
C LEU A 68 -9.73 -15.06 19.81
N HIS A 69 -9.74 -16.37 20.02
CA HIS A 69 -9.88 -17.33 18.93
C HIS A 69 -11.22 -17.18 18.20
N LYS A 70 -12.31 -16.89 18.92
CA LYS A 70 -13.63 -16.65 18.32
C LYS A 70 -13.64 -15.37 17.47
N VAL A 71 -13.01 -14.29 17.93
CA VAL A 71 -12.91 -13.03 17.17
C VAL A 71 -12.07 -13.20 15.91
N LEU A 72 -10.90 -13.81 16.02
CA LEU A 72 -9.96 -13.90 14.91
C LEU A 72 -10.34 -14.96 13.87
N ARG A 73 -11.00 -16.07 14.27
CA ARG A 73 -11.30 -17.19 13.35
C ARG A 73 -12.77 -17.51 13.14
N ASN A 74 -13.65 -17.23 14.11
CA ASN A 74 -15.05 -17.67 14.07
C ASN A 74 -16.01 -16.51 13.79
N GLY A 75 -15.56 -15.49 13.06
CA GLY A 75 -16.43 -14.43 12.54
C GLY A 75 -16.93 -13.39 13.54
N ALA A 76 -16.57 -13.47 14.84
CA ALA A 76 -17.02 -12.45 15.79
C ALA A 76 -16.39 -11.07 15.51
N ALA A 77 -17.06 -10.01 15.96
CA ALA A 77 -16.64 -8.63 15.77
C ALA A 77 -15.27 -8.35 16.42
N LEU A 78 -14.34 -7.71 15.69
CA LEU A 78 -13.08 -7.20 16.21
C LEU A 78 -13.35 -5.74 16.60
N SER A 79 -13.43 -5.46 17.90
CA SER A 79 -13.59 -4.09 18.39
C SER A 79 -12.30 -3.30 18.21
N ASP A 80 -12.43 -1.98 18.07
CA ASP A 80 -11.28 -1.07 17.93
C ASP A 80 -10.32 -1.20 19.12
N GLU A 81 -10.83 -1.18 20.35
CA GLU A 81 -10.03 -1.37 21.58
C GLU A 81 -9.26 -2.70 21.62
N LEU A 82 -9.83 -3.76 21.04
CA LEU A 82 -9.15 -5.06 20.97
C LEU A 82 -8.11 -5.07 19.86
N ARG A 83 -8.41 -4.43 18.72
CA ARG A 83 -7.46 -4.25 17.62
C ARG A 83 -6.24 -3.46 18.08
N ASP A 84 -6.45 -2.35 18.80
CA ASP A 84 -5.36 -1.49 19.25
C ASP A 84 -4.45 -2.24 20.25
N ARG A 85 -5.02 -2.96 21.23
CA ARG A 85 -4.23 -3.84 22.12
C ARG A 85 -3.48 -4.94 21.38
N LEU A 86 -4.06 -5.50 20.32
CA LEU A 86 -3.40 -6.50 19.49
C LEU A 86 -2.27 -5.90 18.66
N PHE A 87 -2.44 -4.67 18.16
CA PHE A 87 -1.39 -3.93 17.46
C PHE A 87 -0.23 -3.63 18.40
N ASP A 88 -0.50 -3.13 19.60
CA ASP A 88 0.53 -2.87 20.61
C ASP A 88 1.29 -4.15 20.99
N ALA A 89 0.56 -5.26 21.21
CA ALA A 89 1.17 -6.53 21.60
C ALA A 89 2.00 -7.19 20.49
N LEU A 90 1.71 -6.88 19.23
CA LEU A 90 2.43 -7.36 18.05
C LEU A 90 3.40 -6.32 17.49
N GLU A 91 3.52 -5.16 18.13
CA GLU A 91 4.33 -4.02 17.69
C GLU A 91 4.02 -3.60 16.24
N LEU A 92 2.73 -3.62 15.88
CA LEU A 92 2.26 -3.22 14.57
C LEU A 92 2.08 -1.71 14.49
N ASP A 93 2.53 -1.12 13.40
CA ASP A 93 2.29 0.28 13.09
C ASP A 93 0.81 0.46 12.69
N PRO A 94 0.00 1.22 13.46
CA PRO A 94 -1.43 1.39 13.19
C PRO A 94 -1.69 2.17 11.90
N VAL A 95 -0.80 3.10 11.52
CA VAL A 95 -0.91 3.87 10.26
C VAL A 95 -0.66 2.94 9.09
N ARG A 96 0.39 2.13 9.16
CA ARG A 96 0.71 1.14 8.12
C ARG A 96 -0.39 0.10 7.97
N ALA A 97 -0.89 -0.44 9.08
CA ALA A 97 -1.99 -1.40 9.07
C ALA A 97 -3.25 -0.81 8.42
N LYS A 98 -3.62 0.43 8.78
CA LYS A 98 -4.74 1.14 8.15
C LYS A 98 -4.49 1.41 6.67
N PHE A 99 -3.28 1.79 6.29
CA PHE A 99 -2.91 1.99 4.88
C PHE A 99 -3.13 0.72 4.05
N CYS A 100 -2.59 -0.41 4.52
CA CYS A 100 -2.73 -1.70 3.85
C CYS A 100 -4.20 -2.17 3.77
N VAL A 101 -4.95 -2.07 4.87
CA VAL A 101 -6.30 -2.64 4.96
C VAL A 101 -7.35 -1.73 4.31
N VAL A 102 -7.31 -0.43 4.59
CA VAL A 102 -8.32 0.54 4.17
C VAL A 102 -8.03 1.10 2.79
N PHE A 103 -6.79 1.51 2.52
CA PHE A 103 -6.45 2.19 1.24
C PHE A 103 -6.10 1.20 0.14
N LEU A 104 -5.27 0.20 0.45
CA LEU A 104 -4.83 -0.78 -0.56
C LEU A 104 -5.78 -1.95 -0.71
N HIS A 105 -6.71 -2.14 0.25
CA HIS A 105 -7.51 -3.35 0.36
C HIS A 105 -6.63 -4.60 0.19
N ASN A 106 -5.48 -4.62 0.86
CA ASN A 106 -4.51 -5.69 0.79
C ASN A 106 -3.66 -5.75 2.07
N GLN A 107 -3.97 -6.71 2.95
CA GLN A 107 -3.23 -6.92 4.20
C GLN A 107 -1.82 -7.49 3.97
N THR A 108 -1.57 -8.20 2.86
CA THR A 108 -0.25 -8.83 2.63
C THR A 108 0.82 -7.82 2.23
N ALA A 109 0.42 -6.62 1.82
CA ALA A 109 1.31 -5.50 1.55
C ALA A 109 1.95 -4.92 2.83
N TYR A 110 1.55 -5.39 4.02
CA TYR A 110 2.05 -4.88 5.29
C TYR A 110 3.56 -5.04 5.44
N ASP A 111 4.21 -6.02 4.82
CA ASP A 111 5.67 -6.19 4.96
C ASP A 111 6.47 -5.58 3.80
N ASP A 112 5.80 -4.99 2.81
CA ASP A 112 6.46 -4.34 1.68
C ASP A 112 7.27 -3.12 2.17
N PRO A 113 8.60 -3.07 1.94
CA PRO A 113 9.45 -1.95 2.31
C PRO A 113 8.97 -0.62 1.71
N SER A 114 8.41 -0.63 0.51
CA SER A 114 7.90 0.56 -0.18
C SER A 114 6.72 1.16 0.59
N ILE A 115 5.83 0.30 1.11
CA ILE A 115 4.70 0.72 1.94
C ILE A 115 5.18 1.29 3.27
N SER A 116 6.25 0.72 3.85
CA SER A 116 6.89 1.28 5.04
C SER A 116 7.32 2.72 4.81
N VAL A 117 8.06 2.99 3.72
CA VAL A 117 8.57 4.32 3.37
C VAL A 117 7.45 5.32 3.15
N VAL A 118 6.40 4.92 2.43
CA VAL A 118 5.21 5.77 2.19
C VAL A 118 4.52 6.12 3.50
N CYS A 119 4.33 5.15 4.40
CA CYS A 119 3.69 5.39 5.69
C CYS A 119 4.53 6.29 6.60
N GLU A 120 5.86 6.13 6.62
CA GLU A 120 6.76 7.06 7.33
C GLU A 120 6.69 8.48 6.78
N ALA A 121 6.69 8.63 5.45
CA ALA A 121 6.55 9.93 4.82
C ALA A 121 5.20 10.59 5.14
N MET A 122 4.10 9.83 5.13
CA MET A 122 2.78 10.32 5.52
C MET A 122 2.74 10.75 7.00
N LYS A 123 3.33 9.98 7.92
CA LYS A 123 3.43 10.36 9.34
C LYS A 123 4.21 11.67 9.51
N GLY A 124 5.33 11.80 8.80
CA GLY A 124 6.13 13.02 8.76
C GLY A 124 5.33 14.22 8.25
N PHE A 125 4.61 14.04 7.14
CA PHE A 125 3.77 15.08 6.54
C PHE A 125 2.64 15.53 7.47
N CYS A 126 1.90 14.58 8.03
CA CYS A 126 0.86 14.89 9.02
C CYS A 126 1.44 15.63 10.23
N SER A 127 2.63 15.26 10.69
CA SER A 127 3.30 15.93 11.80
C SER A 127 3.71 17.37 11.46
N GLU A 128 4.19 17.62 10.24
CA GLU A 128 4.54 18.97 9.77
C GLU A 128 3.28 19.85 9.67
N VAL A 129 2.20 19.33 9.08
CA VAL A 129 0.89 20.02 8.99
C VAL A 129 0.36 20.36 10.39
N LEU A 130 0.32 19.38 11.30
CA LEU A 130 -0.20 19.57 12.66
C LEU A 130 0.67 20.53 13.48
N SER A 131 1.98 20.55 13.25
CA SER A 131 2.91 21.44 13.96
C SER A 131 3.03 22.83 13.31
N CYS A 132 2.37 23.07 12.18
CA CYS A 132 2.46 24.31 11.39
C CYS A 132 3.92 24.72 11.07
N ARG A 133 4.85 23.76 11.08
CA ARG A 133 6.24 24.01 10.70
C ARG A 133 6.27 24.21 9.19
N ARG A 134 6.80 25.35 8.75
CA ARG A 134 7.03 25.63 7.33
C ARG A 134 8.41 25.12 6.95
N GLY A 135 8.48 23.96 6.31
CA GLY A 135 9.69 23.50 5.63
C GLY A 135 10.63 22.72 6.55
N GLU A 136 10.46 21.42 6.56
CA GLU A 136 11.49 20.43 6.19
C GLU A 136 10.99 19.05 6.65
N LEU A 137 10.30 18.34 5.75
CA LEU A 137 10.09 16.89 5.87
C LEU A 137 11.45 16.22 6.06
N HIS A 138 11.85 15.97 7.30
CA HIS A 138 12.97 15.10 7.67
C HIS A 138 12.55 13.64 7.44
N VAL A 139 12.05 13.32 6.26
CA VAL A 139 12.08 11.93 5.79
C VAL A 139 13.52 11.72 5.39
N SER A 140 14.25 10.90 6.15
CA SER A 140 15.56 10.40 5.73
C SER A 140 15.39 9.48 4.52
N ILE A 141 14.94 10.02 3.39
CA ILE A 141 15.14 9.42 2.08
C ILE A 141 16.63 9.53 1.87
N ARG A 142 17.36 8.40 1.99
CA ARG A 142 18.81 8.44 1.82
C ARG A 142 19.09 9.09 0.46
N PRO A 143 19.91 10.16 0.39
CA PRO A 143 20.24 10.81 -0.88
C PRO A 143 20.73 9.82 -1.95
N GLN A 144 21.37 8.73 -1.51
CA GLN A 144 21.79 7.60 -2.34
C GLN A 144 20.65 7.00 -3.18
N LEU A 145 19.46 6.79 -2.61
CA LEU A 145 18.32 6.22 -3.35
C LEU A 145 17.84 7.15 -4.47
N ILE A 146 17.88 8.47 -4.23
CA ILE A 146 17.50 9.48 -5.23
C ILE A 146 18.58 9.56 -6.32
N HIS A 147 19.86 9.60 -5.94
CA HIS A 147 20.97 9.62 -6.89
C HIS A 147 21.02 8.35 -7.74
N GLU A 148 20.77 7.18 -7.16
CA GLU A 148 20.68 5.92 -7.91
C GLU A 148 19.48 5.90 -8.86
N ALA A 149 18.31 6.38 -8.42
CA ALA A 149 17.13 6.47 -9.27
C ALA A 149 17.37 7.43 -10.45
N LEU A 150 17.92 8.62 -10.18
CA LEU A 150 18.29 9.59 -11.21
C LEU A 150 19.34 9.04 -12.18
N GLY A 151 20.36 8.35 -11.67
CA GLY A 151 21.39 7.70 -12.49
C GLY A 151 20.79 6.66 -13.44
N ARG A 152 19.92 5.78 -12.93
CA ARG A 152 19.21 4.78 -13.75
C ARG A 152 18.33 5.42 -14.82
N THR A 153 17.62 6.50 -14.49
CA THR A 153 16.79 7.22 -15.46
C THR A 153 17.64 7.89 -16.54
N TYR A 154 18.78 8.48 -16.17
CA TYR A 154 19.69 9.12 -17.11
C TYR A 154 20.31 8.11 -18.10
N GLU A 155 20.77 6.95 -17.61
CA GLU A 155 21.27 5.86 -18.46
C GLU A 155 20.20 5.34 -19.44
N MET A 156 18.95 5.22 -18.98
CA MET A 156 17.85 4.79 -19.83
C MET A 156 17.57 5.79 -20.96
N LEU A 157 17.64 7.09 -20.67
CA LEU A 157 17.44 8.15 -21.66
C LEU A 157 18.57 8.18 -22.69
N LEU A 158 19.83 8.02 -22.26
CA LEU A 158 20.96 7.93 -23.18
C LEU A 158 20.84 6.72 -24.13
N LYS A 159 20.52 5.53 -23.60
CA LYS A 159 20.26 4.33 -24.42
C LYS A 159 19.07 4.48 -25.35
N HIS A 160 18.10 5.33 -25.00
CA HIS A 160 16.99 5.65 -25.90
C HIS A 160 17.45 6.57 -27.03
N GLN A 161 18.23 7.61 -26.72
CA GLN A 161 18.80 8.50 -27.73
C GLN A 161 19.71 7.76 -28.72
N GLU A 162 20.60 6.90 -28.23
CA GLU A 162 21.47 6.08 -29.08
C GLU A 162 20.65 5.23 -30.06
N ARG A 163 19.60 4.54 -29.59
CA ARG A 163 18.71 3.75 -30.45
C ARG A 163 17.96 4.60 -31.46
N VAL A 164 17.56 5.82 -31.11
CA VAL A 164 16.87 6.72 -32.03
C VAL A 164 17.83 7.18 -33.12
N LEU A 165 19.08 7.52 -32.77
CA LEU A 165 20.11 7.92 -33.73
C LEU A 165 20.51 6.76 -34.66
N GLU A 166 20.67 5.54 -34.13
CA GLU A 166 20.92 4.34 -34.94
C GLU A 166 19.79 4.05 -35.94
N VAL A 167 18.54 4.34 -35.57
CA VAL A 167 17.38 4.19 -36.46
C VAL A 167 17.37 5.30 -37.51
N ASP A 168 17.71 6.53 -37.13
CA ASP A 168 17.79 7.67 -38.05
C ASP A 168 18.87 7.43 -39.11
N ASP A 169 20.07 7.02 -38.70
CA ASP A 169 21.18 6.70 -39.62
C ASP A 169 20.81 5.58 -40.62
N ARG A 170 20.04 4.56 -40.18
CA ARG A 170 19.55 3.48 -41.04
C ARG A 170 18.41 3.87 -41.97
N LEU A 171 17.73 4.99 -41.73
CA LEU A 171 16.68 5.50 -42.63
C LEU A 171 17.25 6.35 -43.77
N PHE A 172 18.51 6.77 -43.66
CA PHE A 172 19.22 7.59 -44.65
C PHE A 172 20.32 6.83 -45.43
N GLU A 173 20.45 5.51 -45.24
CA GLU A 173 21.13 4.57 -46.15
C GLU A 173 20.16 3.91 -47.13
#